data_AF-A0A0P6XCU0-F1
#
_entry.id   AF-A0A0P6XCU0-F1
#
_cell.length_a   1.000
_cell.length_b   1.000
_cell.length_c   1.000
_cell.angle_alpha   90.00
_cell.angle_beta   90.00
_cell.angle_gamma   90.00
#
_symmetry.space_group_name_H-M   'P 1'
#
loop_
_entity.id
_entity.type
_entity.pdbx_description
1 polymer ?
#
loop_
_entity_poly.entity_id
_entity_poly.type
_entity_poly.pdbx_seq_one_letter_code
_entity_poly.pdbx_strand_id
1 'polypeptide(L)' 'MSPQNTICIKDALEEFLLSRQAMRCSSKTLRTYQSILGRFTQWLEKEGVQTANQMTSRHVRRFMSQISGTQWL' A
#
# COMPACT_ATOMS: atom_id res chain seq x y z
N MET A 1 -7.76 -22.18 -15.84
CA MET A 1 -7.72 -21.53 -14.52
C MET A 1 -6.61 -20.51 -14.55
N SER A 2 -6.92 -19.21 -14.64
CA SER A 2 -5.89 -18.17 -14.59
C SER A 2 -5.32 -18.13 -13.17
N PRO A 3 -3.99 -18.08 -12.98
CA PRO A 3 -3.41 -18.03 -11.64
C PRO A 3 -3.92 -16.75 -10.95
N GLN A 4 -4.72 -16.91 -9.88
CA GLN A 4 -4.96 -15.80 -8.96
C GLN A 4 -3.62 -15.45 -8.32
N ASN A 5 -2.95 -14.44 -8.89
CA ASN A 5 -1.70 -13.91 -8.37
C ASN A 5 -1.96 -13.36 -6.95
N THR A 6 -1.63 -14.17 -5.94
CA THR A 6 -1.99 -13.93 -4.54
C THR A 6 -0.76 -13.38 -3.82
N ILE A 7 -0.31 -12.20 -4.26
CA ILE A 7 0.85 -11.52 -3.65
C ILE A 7 0.43 -10.97 -2.28
N CYS A 8 1.25 -11.23 -1.27
CA CYS A 8 1.11 -10.63 0.06
C CYS A 8 1.19 -9.10 -0.05
N ILE A 9 0.36 -8.37 0.70
CA ILE A 9 0.34 -6.89 0.65
C ILE A 9 1.70 -6.28 1.04
N LYS A 10 2.46 -6.92 1.95
CA LYS A 10 3.81 -6.48 2.33
C LYS A 10 4.79 -6.66 1.17
N ASP A 11 4.79 -7.83 0.54
CA ASP A 11 5.66 -8.13 -0.59
C ASP A 11 5.35 -7.19 -1.77
N ALA A 12 4.07 -6.90 -2.02
CA ALA A 12 3.66 -5.95 -3.05
C ALA A 12 4.19 -4.52 -2.80
N LEU A 13 4.27 -4.08 -1.55
CA LEU A 13 4.87 -2.79 -1.19
C LEU A 13 6.38 -2.82 -1.40
N GLU A 14 7.06 -3.89 -1.00
CA GLU A 14 8.49 -4.04 -1.17
C GLU A 14 8.89 -4.05 -2.66
N GLU A 15 8.21 -4.87 -3.47
CA GLU A 15 8.40 -4.92 -4.92
C GLU A 15 8.17 -3.55 -5.58
N PHE A 16 7.14 -2.82 -5.14
CA PHE A 16 6.89 -1.46 -5.63
C PHE A 16 8.05 -0.52 -5.30
N LEU A 17 8.54 -0.52 -4.06
CA LEU A 17 9.64 0.35 -3.62
C LEU A 17 10.95 0.01 -4.36
N LEU A 18 11.26 -1.29 -4.53
CA LEU A 18 12.40 -1.75 -5.32
C LEU A 18 12.30 -1.30 -6.78
N SER A 19 11.11 -1.41 -7.38
CA SER A 19 10.83 -0.90 -8.72
C SER A 19 11.08 0.61 -8.82
N ARG A 20 10.58 1.41 -7.87
CA ARG A 20 10.82 2.87 -7.85
C ARG A 20 12.30 3.22 -7.67
N GLN A 21 13.03 2.44 -6.88
CA GLN A 21 14.47 2.61 -6.71
C GLN A 21 15.24 2.32 -8.02
N ALA A 22 14.88 1.25 -8.73
CA ALA A 22 15.46 0.93 -10.04
C ALA A 22 15.20 2.03 -11.08
N MET A 23 14.05 2.71 -10.99
CA MET A 23 13.70 3.88 -11.78
C MET A 23 14.40 5.18 -11.34
N ARG A 24 15.34 5.14 -10.38
CA ARG A 24 16.05 6.31 -9.85
C ARG A 24 15.13 7.39 -9.27
N CYS A 25 14.00 6.99 -8.68
CA CYS A 25 13.19 7.93 -7.89
C CYS A 25 14.02 8.54 -6.77
N SER A 26 13.83 9.83 -6.49
CA SER A 26 14.57 10.51 -5.43
C SER A 26 14.33 9.86 -4.06
N SER A 27 15.30 9.97 -3.15
CA SER A 27 15.13 9.48 -1.77
C SER A 27 13.94 10.14 -1.07
N LYS A 28 13.61 11.40 -1.41
CA LYS A 28 12.42 12.08 -0.89
C LYS A 28 11.14 11.38 -1.38
N THR A 29 11.06 11.08 -2.66
CA THR A 29 9.92 10.36 -3.27
C THR A 29 9.74 8.96 -2.66
N LEU A 30 10.83 8.21 -2.52
CA LEU A 30 10.80 6.88 -1.89
C LEU A 30 10.29 6.94 -0.45
N ARG A 31 10.74 7.93 0.35
CA ARG A 31 10.23 8.15 1.71
C ARG A 31 8.74 8.49 1.72
N THR A 32 8.27 9.33 0.80
CA THR A 32 6.84 9.64 0.67
C THR A 32 6.03 8.37 0.39
N TYR A 33 6.47 7.55 -0.57
CA TYR A 33 5.81 6.28 -0.87
C TYR A 33 5.81 5.32 0.32
N GLN A 34 6.96 5.13 0.96
CA GLN A 34 7.09 4.27 2.13
C GLN A 34 6.18 4.74 3.27
N SER A 35 6.09 6.05 3.51
CA SER A 35 5.24 6.61 4.56
C SER A 35 3.75 6.39 4.29
N ILE A 36 3.27 6.77 3.11
CA ILE A 36 1.83 6.68 2.78
C ILE A 36 1.41 5.22 2.61
N LEU A 37 2.13 4.48 1.78
CA LEU A 37 1.77 3.09 1.47
C LEU A 37 2.06 2.18 2.65
N GLY A 38 3.12 2.42 3.43
CA GLY A 38 3.40 1.65 4.65
C GLY A 38 2.30 1.78 5.70
N ARG A 39 1.72 2.97 5.86
CA ARG A 39 0.54 3.15 6.73
C ARG A 39 -0.69 2.43 6.17
N PHE A 40 -0.89 2.50 4.86
CA PHE A 40 -2.01 1.82 4.21
C PHE A 40 -1.91 0.29 4.32
N THR A 41 -0.73 -0.29 4.09
CA THR A 41 -0.52 -1.74 4.22
C THR A 41 -0.72 -2.21 5.66
N GLN A 42 -0.19 -1.48 6.65
CA GLN A 42 -0.45 -1.76 8.07
C GLN A 42 -1.95 -1.67 8.43
N TRP A 43 -2.66 -0.72 7.84
CA TRP A 43 -4.10 -0.58 8.03
C TRP A 43 -4.86 -1.77 7.42
N LEU A 44 -4.50 -2.21 6.21
CA LEU A 44 -5.08 -3.38 5.56
C LEU A 44 -4.91 -4.65 6.39
N GLU A 45 -3.74 -4.86 7.00
CA GLU A 45 -3.50 -6.01 7.88
C GLU A 45 -4.44 -6.01 9.10
N LYS A 46 -4.69 -4.85 9.69
CA LYS A 46 -5.64 -4.69 10.81
C LYS A 46 -7.09 -4.96 10.40
N GLU A 47 -7.43 -4.72 9.14
CA GLU A 47 -8.73 -5.05 8.54
C GLU A 47 -8.83 -6.50 8.07
N GLY A 48 -7.80 -7.32 8.31
CA GLY A 48 -7.77 -8.75 7.92
C GLY A 48 -7.46 -8.99 6.45
N VAL A 49 -6.95 -7.99 5.73
CA VAL A 49 -6.56 -8.10 4.31
C VAL A 49 -5.06 -8.42 4.25
N GLN A 50 -4.72 -9.64 3.85
CA GLN A 50 -3.34 -10.13 3.77
C GLN A 50 -2.80 -10.15 2.33
N THR A 51 -3.68 -10.30 1.34
CA THR A 51 -3.29 -10.49 -0.06
C THR A 51 -3.96 -9.47 -0.98
N ALA A 52 -3.29 -9.13 -2.09
CA ALA A 52 -3.76 -8.08 -3.01
C ALA A 52 -5.17 -8.36 -3.60
N ASN A 53 -5.51 -9.64 -3.80
CA ASN A 53 -6.81 -10.06 -4.31
C ASN A 53 -7.98 -9.90 -3.31
N GLN A 54 -7.70 -9.78 -2.01
CA GLN A 54 -8.71 -9.50 -0.98
C GLN A 54 -9.03 -8.00 -0.90
N MET A 55 -8.19 -7.15 -1.49
CA MET A 55 -8.37 -5.71 -1.46
C MET A 55 -9.54 -5.30 -2.37
N THR A 56 -10.37 -4.37 -1.89
CA THR A 56 -11.50 -3.83 -2.63
C THR A 56 -11.44 -2.31 -2.59
N SER A 57 -12.21 -1.65 -3.48
CA SER A 57 -12.34 -0.19 -3.46
C SER A 57 -12.93 0.36 -2.14
N ARG A 58 -13.66 -0.47 -1.37
CA ARG A 58 -14.17 -0.09 -0.04
C ARG A 58 -13.03 0.10 0.96
N HIS A 59 -11.98 -0.71 0.91
CA HIS A 59 -10.80 -0.57 1.77
C HIS A 59 -10.11 0.78 1.52
N VAL A 60 -9.92 1.15 0.25
CA VAL A 60 -9.33 2.44 -0.13
C VAL A 60 -10.17 3.60 0.41
N ARG A 61 -11.50 3.60 0.17
CA ARG A 61 -12.37 4.68 0.65
C ARG A 61 -12.38 4.82 2.18
N ARG A 62 -12.39 3.69 2.92
CA ARG A 62 -12.32 3.71 4.39
C ARG A 62 -11.00 4.27 4.88
N PHE A 63 -9.88 3.83 4.32
CA PHE A 63 -8.58 4.42 4.65
C PHE A 63 -8.54 5.93 4.36
N MET A 64 -9.00 6.34 3.18
CA MET A 64 -9.08 7.76 2.79
C MET A 64 -9.93 8.59 3.77
N SER A 65 -11.05 8.04 4.26
CA SER A 65 -11.91 8.74 5.22
C SER A 65 -11.24 8.95 6.59
N GLN A 66 -10.33 8.06 6.99
CA GLN A 66 -9.59 8.19 8.26
C GLN A 66 -8.48 9.24 8.16
N ILE A 67 -7.87 9.39 6.98
CA ILE A 67 -6.83 10.42 6.76
C ILE A 67 -7.42 11.79 6.45
N SER A 68 -8.64 11.90 5.90
CA SER A 68 -9.27 13.20 5.62
C SER A 68 -9.80 13.89 6.89
N GLY A 69 -10.10 13.13 7.95
CA GLY A 69 -10.56 13.66 9.24
C GLY A 69 -9.44 14.02 10.22
N THR A 70 -8.19 13.71 9.87
CA THR A 70 -7.03 13.93 10.74
C THR A 70 -6.02 14.75 9.93
N GLN A 71 -5.63 15.93 10.41
CA GLN A 71 -4.66 16.79 9.71
C GLN A 71 -3.34 16.02 9.50
N TRP A 72 -3.10 15.57 8.26
CA TRP A 72 -1.91 14.81 7.88
C TRP A 72 -1.24 15.41 6.65
N LEU A 73 -0.79 16.66 6.76
CA LEU A 73 0.36 17.27 6.08
C LEU A 73 0.97 18.33 6.99
#